data_AF-A0A2V7YCI8-F1
#
_entry.id   AF-A0A2V7YCI8-F1
#
_cell.length_a   1.000
_cell.length_b   1.000
_cell.length_c   1.000
_cell.angle_alpha   90.00
_cell.angle_beta   90.00
_cell.angle_gamma   90.00
#
_symmetry.space_group_name_H-M   'P 1'
#
loop_
_entity.id
_entity.type
_entity.pdbx_description
1 polymer ?
#
loop_
_entity_poly.entity_id
_entity_poly.type
_entity_poly.pdbx_seq_one_letter_code
_entity_poly.pdbx_strand_id
1 'polypeptide(L)'
;MKVGPESARVVQTLRLTLYDDHWQTVPLGDAGSFISADFKGTEGRVEAGEKGLEMHVRGHGRREVRLESAVPVARDDKATRPTWSFALRFPAAAVVRGRIEAPPAVEELEPEGSGLVKPISPGNPGGGWSFVALPSTEVRWTLSGKAVVPRRAQLPLRFEATSATATTLSRTRLQVLGWIEARVAQGRLEALRVPVPAGLEVADVRGPRAGWRVEAGTLVVTPLAPIEDTWAVEIDMTGDPQDRFPTPLLIPQESARTLLLAKAALKGDGLLTLADRGAARTPEDRESARLPESLKSIDGRLFAVADAARPPQWEAAWAERTEVLAAQVDRLLVDVAVGEAGKASYQLWAQVRNRGAQQLTLTLPAGFELAVGSRDGTPVVPGAAGGSLAIPLLTQEAAQVVHLEGLIPLSLPKGDGNFSVPLPALSAPAAQVEVRLVVPGGRSYEQMSTYVGPGSQGPAAPATAPSFFPVPPGFAMVQASWSALSAAPPPLGLRTETEKEKREWF
;
A
#
# COMPACT_ATOMS: atom_id res chain seq x y z
N MET A 1 -12.65 53.84 -13.12
CA MET A 1 -11.80 52.66 -13.39
C MET A 1 -12.68 51.42 -13.33
N LYS A 2 -12.66 50.54 -14.33
CA LYS A 2 -13.38 49.25 -14.25
C LYS A 2 -12.51 48.28 -13.45
N VAL A 3 -13.04 47.71 -12.38
CA VAL A 3 -12.36 46.68 -11.58
C VAL A 3 -12.31 45.39 -12.42
N GLY A 4 -11.14 44.76 -12.51
CA GLY A 4 -10.94 43.53 -13.28
C GLY A 4 -11.59 42.30 -12.63
N PRO A 5 -11.66 41.15 -13.33
CA PRO A 5 -12.31 39.93 -12.84
C PRO A 5 -11.62 39.29 -11.61
N GLU A 6 -10.39 39.68 -11.30
CA GLU A 6 -9.60 39.20 -10.15
C GLU A 6 -9.66 40.16 -8.95
N SER A 7 -10.64 41.06 -8.92
CA SER A 7 -10.76 42.05 -7.86
C SER A 7 -12.22 42.34 -7.52
N ALA A 8 -12.49 42.54 -6.23
CA ALA A 8 -13.78 42.98 -5.71
C ALA A 8 -13.78 44.50 -5.56
N ARG A 9 -14.86 45.16 -6.01
CA ARG A 9 -15.10 46.57 -5.71
C ARG A 9 -15.72 46.67 -4.32
N VAL A 10 -15.04 47.36 -3.41
CA VAL A 10 -15.52 47.62 -2.05
C VAL A 10 -15.96 49.07 -1.96
N VAL A 11 -17.20 49.30 -1.54
CA VAL A 11 -17.74 50.64 -1.27
C VAL A 11 -17.99 50.76 0.22
N GLN A 12 -17.22 51.61 0.89
CA GLN A 12 -17.33 51.88 2.33
C GLN A 12 -18.01 53.22 2.53
N THR A 13 -18.96 53.30 3.47
CA THR A 13 -19.55 54.57 3.91
C THR A 13 -19.20 54.78 5.37
N LEU A 14 -18.31 55.72 5.63
CA LEU A 14 -17.83 56.08 6.95
C LEU A 14 -18.67 57.21 7.52
N ARG A 15 -19.23 57.01 8.72
CA ARG A 15 -19.89 58.05 9.50
C ARG A 15 -18.94 58.54 10.57
N LEU A 16 -18.38 59.72 10.36
CA LEU A 16 -17.36 60.31 11.22
C LEU A 16 -18.01 61.32 12.16
N THR A 17 -17.52 61.41 13.39
CA THR A 17 -17.80 62.54 14.29
C THR A 17 -16.49 63.28 14.49
N LEU A 18 -16.43 64.50 13.95
CA LEU A 18 -15.24 65.34 13.99
C LEU A 18 -15.42 66.38 15.10
N TYR A 19 -14.43 66.51 15.98
CA TYR A 19 -14.55 67.29 17.22
C TYR A 19 -14.15 68.76 17.09
N ASP A 20 -13.39 69.11 16.06
CA ASP A 20 -12.96 70.50 15.79
C ASP A 20 -12.88 70.79 14.29
N ASP A 21 -12.57 72.03 13.94
CA ASP A 21 -12.39 72.49 12.55
C ASP A 21 -10.96 72.31 12.02
N HIS A 22 -10.10 71.59 12.73
CA HIS A 22 -8.74 71.27 12.26
C HIS A 22 -8.73 70.01 11.40
N TRP A 23 -7.60 69.79 10.72
CA TRP A 23 -7.37 68.55 9.99
C TRP A 23 -7.22 67.38 10.95
N GLN A 24 -8.02 66.33 10.73
CA GLN A 24 -7.97 65.08 11.49
C GLN A 24 -7.60 63.93 10.56
N THR A 25 -6.77 63.01 11.04
CA THR A 25 -6.29 61.85 10.29
C THR A 25 -7.01 60.59 10.74
N VAL A 26 -7.59 59.86 9.79
CA VAL A 26 -8.29 58.59 10.02
C VAL A 26 -7.56 57.48 9.27
N PRO A 27 -6.98 56.47 9.96
CA PRO A 27 -6.36 55.33 9.27
C PRO A 27 -7.45 54.46 8.64
N LEU A 28 -7.37 54.24 7.32
CA LEU A 28 -8.38 53.50 6.57
C LEU A 28 -8.19 51.97 6.61
N GLY A 29 -7.03 51.52 7.10
CA GLY A 29 -6.65 50.10 7.09
C GLY A 29 -6.19 49.62 5.70
N ASP A 30 -6.08 48.31 5.54
CA ASP A 30 -5.77 47.69 4.26
C ASP A 30 -7.08 47.34 3.55
N ALA A 31 -7.60 48.32 2.82
CA ALA A 31 -8.81 48.21 2.03
C ALA A 31 -8.50 47.92 0.54
N GLY A 32 -7.27 47.48 0.22
CA GLY A 32 -6.81 47.30 -1.15
C GLY A 32 -6.44 48.61 -1.86
N SER A 33 -6.46 48.59 -3.19
CA SER A 33 -6.12 49.75 -4.02
C SER A 33 -7.23 50.80 -4.01
N PHE A 34 -6.92 52.02 -3.55
CA PHE A 34 -7.85 53.14 -3.53
C PHE A 34 -8.29 53.55 -4.94
N ILE A 35 -9.59 53.77 -5.15
CA ILE A 35 -10.16 54.23 -6.42
C ILE A 35 -10.63 55.68 -6.30
N SER A 36 -11.47 55.99 -5.31
CA SER A 36 -12.05 57.32 -5.15
C SER A 36 -12.60 57.55 -3.74
N ALA A 37 -12.75 58.83 -3.38
CA ALA A 37 -13.44 59.27 -2.17
C ALA A 37 -14.44 60.38 -2.51
N ASP A 38 -15.63 60.31 -1.92
CA ASP A 38 -16.66 61.35 -1.95
C ASP A 38 -16.90 61.83 -0.51
N PHE A 39 -16.51 63.07 -0.24
CA PHE A 39 -16.61 63.70 1.08
C PHE A 39 -17.93 64.43 1.32
N LYS A 40 -18.89 64.38 0.38
CA LYS A 40 -20.24 64.97 0.49
C LYS A 40 -20.26 66.42 1.00
N GLY A 41 -19.37 67.25 0.46
CA GLY A 41 -19.24 68.67 0.82
C GLY A 41 -18.36 68.94 2.04
N THR A 42 -17.72 67.91 2.62
CA THR A 42 -16.65 68.06 3.61
C THR A 42 -15.32 68.23 2.90
N GLU A 43 -14.40 69.02 3.45
CA GLU A 43 -13.05 69.13 2.90
C GLU A 43 -12.22 67.91 3.32
N GLY A 44 -11.63 67.21 2.36
CA GLY A 44 -10.87 66.00 2.64
C GLY A 44 -10.05 65.47 1.47
N ARG A 45 -9.10 64.59 1.79
CA ARG A 45 -8.25 63.87 0.84
C ARG A 45 -7.82 62.52 1.39
N VAL A 46 -7.45 61.60 0.51
CA VAL A 46 -6.88 60.29 0.87
C VAL A 46 -5.45 60.25 0.36
N GLU A 47 -4.50 59.95 1.25
CA GLU A 47 -3.07 59.90 0.96
C GLU A 47 -2.49 58.57 1.47
N ALA A 48 -1.35 58.16 0.92
CA ALA A 48 -0.61 57.01 1.43
C ALA A 48 0.27 57.47 2.61
N GLY A 49 0.06 56.89 3.78
CA GLY A 49 0.88 57.09 4.98
C GLY A 49 1.78 55.88 5.27
N GLU A 50 2.53 55.95 6.37
CA GLU A 50 3.50 54.91 6.76
C GLU A 50 2.85 53.54 7.04
N LYS A 51 1.56 53.52 7.44
CA LYS A 51 0.82 52.32 7.84
C LYS A 51 -0.29 51.93 6.85
N GLY A 52 -0.29 52.51 5.66
CA GLY A 52 -1.31 52.28 4.63
C GLY A 52 -2.05 53.56 4.24
N LEU A 53 -3.28 53.43 3.77
CA LEU A 53 -4.08 54.58 3.34
C LEU A 53 -4.59 55.37 4.56
N GLU A 54 -4.42 56.68 4.51
CA GLU A 54 -4.89 57.62 5.52
C GLU A 54 -5.85 58.62 4.88
N MET A 55 -6.96 58.89 5.57
CA MET A 55 -7.91 59.92 5.17
C MET A 55 -7.70 61.14 6.05
N HIS A 56 -7.40 62.26 5.43
CA HIS A 56 -7.38 63.57 6.08
C HIS A 56 -8.71 64.25 5.82
N VAL A 57 -9.39 64.68 6.87
CA VAL A 57 -10.69 65.35 6.79
C VAL A 57 -10.72 66.55 7.72
N ARG A 58 -11.37 67.64 7.30
CA ARG A 58 -11.51 68.88 8.08
C ARG A 58 -12.97 69.27 8.28
N GLY A 59 -13.27 69.75 9.48
CA GLY A 59 -14.54 70.38 9.85
C GLY A 59 -15.17 69.74 11.09
N HIS A 60 -16.13 70.41 11.71
CA HIS A 60 -16.82 69.90 12.90
C HIS A 60 -18.08 69.07 12.59
N GLY A 61 -18.50 68.25 13.56
CA GLY A 61 -19.81 67.59 13.59
C GLY A 61 -19.85 66.21 12.92
N ARG A 62 -21.06 65.71 12.66
CA ARG A 62 -21.28 64.41 12.00
C ARG A 62 -21.12 64.54 10.49
N ARG A 63 -20.22 63.75 9.90
CA ARG A 63 -19.93 63.74 8.47
C ARG A 63 -20.07 62.33 7.90
N GLU A 64 -20.37 62.25 6.61
CA GLU A 64 -20.42 60.99 5.88
C GLU A 64 -19.44 61.05 4.71
N VAL A 65 -18.52 60.09 4.68
CA VAL A 65 -17.53 59.95 3.60
C VAL A 65 -17.73 58.60 2.94
N ARG A 66 -17.82 58.59 1.61
CA ARG A 66 -17.90 57.36 0.82
C ARG A 66 -16.55 57.08 0.18
N LEU A 67 -15.99 55.91 0.45
CA LEU A 67 -14.72 55.45 -0.11
C LEU A 67 -14.97 54.27 -1.04
N GLU A 68 -14.24 54.24 -2.14
CA GLU A 68 -14.24 53.11 -3.07
C GLU A 68 -12.83 52.57 -3.25
N SER A 69 -12.69 51.26 -3.13
CA SER A 69 -11.43 50.55 -3.31
C SER A 69 -11.60 49.25 -4.11
N ALA A 70 -10.50 48.73 -4.66
CA ALA A 70 -10.41 47.43 -5.30
C ALA A 70 -9.56 46.49 -4.44
N VAL A 71 -10.10 45.32 -4.11
CA VAL A 71 -9.44 44.32 -3.28
C VAL A 71 -9.17 43.07 -4.11
N PRO A 72 -7.97 42.48 -4.09
CA PRO A 72 -7.68 41.26 -4.84
C PRO A 72 -8.55 40.09 -4.36
N VAL A 73 -9.02 39.28 -5.30
CA VAL A 73 -9.84 38.09 -5.03
C VAL A 73 -9.10 36.86 -5.52
N ALA A 74 -8.82 35.92 -4.61
CA ALA A 74 -8.31 34.60 -4.99
C ALA A 74 -9.48 33.70 -5.42
N ARG A 75 -9.29 32.92 -6.48
CA ARG A 75 -10.30 32.01 -7.03
C ARG A 75 -9.76 30.59 -7.08
N ASP A 76 -10.51 29.62 -6.55
CA ASP A 76 -10.21 28.20 -6.73
C ASP A 76 -11.14 27.58 -7.78
N ASP A 77 -10.61 27.39 -8.98
CA ASP A 77 -11.31 26.75 -10.10
C ASP A 77 -11.25 25.22 -10.08
N LYS A 78 -10.53 24.62 -9.11
CA LYS A 78 -10.46 23.16 -8.94
C LYS A 78 -11.54 22.63 -8.00
N ALA A 79 -12.13 23.50 -7.18
CA ALA A 79 -13.19 23.14 -6.26
C ALA A 79 -14.49 22.78 -7.02
N THR A 80 -15.23 21.81 -6.48
CA THR A 80 -16.55 21.38 -7.01
C THR A 80 -17.62 22.46 -6.88
N ARG A 81 -17.35 23.46 -6.05
CA ARG A 81 -18.04 24.75 -5.97
C ARG A 81 -17.02 25.83 -6.29
N PRO A 82 -17.26 26.76 -7.22
CA PRO A 82 -16.35 27.88 -7.42
C PRO A 82 -16.28 28.68 -6.12
N THR A 83 -15.08 28.86 -5.60
CA THR A 83 -14.85 29.67 -4.40
C THR A 83 -14.07 30.93 -4.74
N TRP A 84 -14.42 32.01 -4.05
CA TRP A 84 -13.74 33.29 -4.10
C TRP A 84 -13.36 33.68 -2.68
N SER A 85 -12.13 34.15 -2.47
CA SER A 85 -11.72 34.64 -1.16
C SER A 85 -11.03 36.00 -1.24
N PHE A 86 -11.32 36.85 -0.28
CA PHE A 86 -10.67 38.15 -0.10
C PHE A 86 -10.59 38.53 1.38
N ALA A 87 -9.62 39.35 1.74
CA ALA A 87 -9.44 39.84 3.11
C ALA A 87 -9.72 41.34 3.19
N LEU A 88 -10.35 41.79 4.27
CA LEU A 88 -10.57 43.20 4.58
C LEU A 88 -10.08 43.50 5.98
N ARG A 89 -9.26 44.54 6.14
CA ARG A 89 -8.97 45.14 7.45
C ARG A 89 -9.74 46.43 7.60
N PHE A 90 -10.59 46.50 8.62
CA PHE A 90 -11.46 47.66 8.84
C PHE A 90 -10.75 48.76 9.64
N PRO A 91 -11.10 50.05 9.42
CA PRO A 91 -10.56 51.16 10.20
C PRO A 91 -10.93 51.06 11.68
N ALA A 92 -10.22 51.81 12.53
CA ALA A 92 -10.56 51.91 13.93
C ALA A 92 -11.94 52.60 14.09
N ALA A 93 -12.91 51.89 14.65
CA ALA A 93 -14.29 52.35 14.86
C ALA A 93 -14.90 51.69 16.09
N ALA A 94 -15.99 52.23 16.64
CA ALA A 94 -16.69 51.56 17.75
C ALA A 94 -17.39 50.26 17.31
N VAL A 95 -17.92 50.24 16.08
CA VAL A 95 -18.58 49.08 15.47
C VAL A 95 -18.39 49.15 13.95
N VAL A 96 -18.06 48.03 13.32
CA VAL A 96 -18.07 47.89 11.86
C VAL A 96 -19.32 47.13 11.45
N ARG A 97 -20.13 47.72 10.57
CA ARG A 97 -21.28 47.06 9.93
C ARG A 97 -21.24 47.32 8.45
N GLY A 98 -21.64 46.34 7.65
CA GLY A 98 -21.67 46.51 6.22
C GLY A 98 -22.58 45.55 5.50
N ARG A 99 -22.56 45.68 4.18
CA ARG A 99 -23.28 44.84 3.24
C ARG A 99 -22.28 44.31 2.21
N ILE A 100 -22.34 43.01 1.95
CA ILE A 100 -21.64 42.37 0.84
C ILE A 100 -22.71 42.01 -0.19
N GLU A 101 -22.54 42.50 -1.43
CA GLU A 101 -23.35 42.12 -2.58
C GLU A 101 -22.48 41.26 -3.50
N ALA A 102 -22.96 40.07 -3.84
CA ALA A 102 -22.29 39.16 -4.74
C ALA A 102 -23.21 38.78 -5.91
N PRO A 103 -22.65 38.26 -7.02
CA PRO A 103 -23.45 37.78 -8.14
C PRO A 103 -24.46 36.68 -7.71
N PRO A 104 -25.58 36.51 -8.44
CA PRO A 104 -26.59 35.47 -8.14
C PRO A 104 -26.05 34.03 -8.14
N ALA A 105 -24.84 33.80 -8.65
CA ALA A 105 -24.18 32.51 -8.65
C ALA A 105 -23.59 32.11 -7.28
N VAL A 106 -23.45 33.05 -6.34
CA VAL A 106 -22.94 32.83 -4.98
C VAL A 106 -24.09 32.43 -4.05
N GLU A 107 -23.96 31.27 -3.39
CA GLU A 107 -24.99 30.75 -2.47
C GLU A 107 -24.60 30.93 -1.01
N GLU A 108 -23.32 30.83 -0.69
CA GLU A 108 -22.80 30.83 0.67
C GLU A 108 -21.70 31.89 0.83
N LEU A 109 -21.62 32.46 2.03
CA LEU A 109 -20.58 33.39 2.45
C LEU A 109 -20.16 33.01 3.88
N GLU A 110 -18.89 32.67 4.04
CA GLU A 110 -18.30 32.28 5.32
C GLU A 110 -17.23 33.30 5.74
N PRO A 111 -17.38 33.95 6.91
CA PRO A 111 -16.35 34.77 7.50
C PRO A 111 -15.36 33.92 8.30
N GLU A 112 -14.08 34.21 8.15
CA GLU A 112 -13.01 33.74 9.03
C GLU A 112 -12.46 34.93 9.83
N GLY A 113 -12.27 34.74 11.14
CA GLY A 113 -11.84 35.78 12.07
C GLY A 113 -13.00 36.38 12.87
N SER A 114 -13.03 37.71 12.98
CA SER A 114 -13.99 38.43 13.85
C SER A 114 -15.34 38.75 13.20
N GLY A 115 -15.56 38.32 11.97
CA GLY A 115 -16.76 38.61 11.20
C GLY A 115 -17.94 37.73 11.57
N LEU A 116 -19.11 38.33 11.71
CA LEU A 116 -20.40 37.63 11.73
C LEU A 116 -21.22 38.07 10.53
N VAL A 117 -21.85 37.12 9.87
CA VAL A 117 -22.62 37.35 8.64
C VAL A 117 -24.04 36.83 8.78
N LYS A 118 -24.98 37.51 8.12
CA LYS A 118 -26.36 37.07 7.98
C LYS A 118 -26.86 37.38 6.56
N PRO A 119 -27.48 36.42 5.86
CA PRO A 119 -28.13 36.71 4.58
C PRO A 119 -29.23 37.75 4.75
N ILE A 120 -29.33 38.68 3.80
CA ILE A 120 -30.31 39.79 3.85
C ILE A 120 -31.74 39.28 3.67
N SER A 121 -31.92 38.16 2.98
CA SER A 121 -33.23 37.54 2.77
C SER A 121 -33.13 36.01 2.90
N PRO A 122 -34.18 35.34 3.44
CA PRO A 122 -34.24 33.88 3.48
C PRO A 122 -34.09 33.30 2.08
N GLY A 123 -33.17 32.34 1.88
CA GLY A 123 -32.93 31.68 0.58
C GLY A 123 -32.12 32.50 -0.45
N ASN A 124 -31.60 33.68 -0.07
CA ASN A 124 -30.74 34.56 -0.88
C ASN A 124 -31.20 34.91 -2.32
N PRO A 125 -32.44 35.37 -2.56
CA PRO A 125 -32.92 35.75 -3.90
C PRO A 125 -32.24 37.01 -4.49
N GLY A 126 -31.40 37.72 -3.73
CA GLY A 126 -30.74 38.97 -4.15
C GLY A 126 -29.21 38.98 -4.01
N GLY A 127 -28.58 37.84 -3.69
CA GLY A 127 -27.11 37.71 -3.62
C GLY A 127 -26.42 38.58 -2.56
N GLY A 128 -27.06 38.84 -1.41
CA GLY A 128 -26.57 39.84 -0.46
C GLY A 128 -26.52 39.38 1.00
N TRP A 129 -25.48 39.81 1.71
CA TRP A 129 -25.28 39.56 3.13
C TRP A 129 -25.05 40.85 3.91
N SER A 130 -25.60 40.93 5.11
CA SER A 130 -25.22 41.93 6.11
C SER A 130 -24.16 41.35 7.03
N PHE A 131 -23.19 42.15 7.46
CA PHE A 131 -22.16 41.69 8.38
C PHE A 131 -21.87 42.68 9.51
N VAL A 132 -21.29 42.15 10.59
CA VAL A 132 -20.67 42.90 11.69
C VAL A 132 -19.26 42.35 11.90
N ALA A 133 -18.28 43.22 12.18
CA ALA A 133 -16.90 42.81 12.44
C ALA A 133 -16.27 43.64 13.57
N LEU A 134 -15.22 43.12 14.18
CA LEU A 134 -14.43 43.90 15.14
C LEU A 134 -13.55 44.92 14.40
N PRO A 135 -13.46 46.17 14.90
CA PRO A 135 -12.61 47.20 14.33
C PRO A 135 -11.14 46.78 14.35
N SER A 136 -10.35 47.27 13.40
CA SER A 136 -8.89 47.02 13.31
C SER A 136 -8.47 45.55 13.20
N THR A 137 -9.41 44.63 12.99
CA THR A 137 -9.13 43.22 12.72
C THR A 137 -9.27 42.92 11.23
N GLU A 138 -8.51 41.94 10.76
CA GLU A 138 -8.70 41.37 9.42
C GLU A 138 -9.84 40.36 9.48
N VAL A 139 -10.75 40.43 8.49
CA VAL A 139 -11.75 39.39 8.25
C VAL A 139 -11.54 38.86 6.84
N ARG A 140 -11.38 37.54 6.73
CA ARG A 140 -11.33 36.85 5.45
C ARG A 140 -12.72 36.36 5.10
N TRP A 141 -13.15 36.65 3.88
CA TRP A 141 -14.46 36.29 3.36
C TRP A 141 -14.29 35.23 2.31
N THR A 142 -14.96 34.09 2.47
CA THR A 142 -15.01 33.02 1.47
C THR A 142 -16.42 32.93 0.91
N LEU A 143 -16.57 33.18 -0.38
CA LEU A 143 -17.82 33.07 -1.12
C LEU A 143 -17.81 31.74 -1.88
N SER A 144 -18.87 30.96 -1.75
CA SER A 144 -19.02 29.69 -2.47
C SER A 144 -20.22 29.76 -3.40
N GLY A 145 -20.00 29.42 -4.67
CA GLY A 145 -21.06 29.38 -5.67
C GLY A 145 -21.80 28.06 -5.72
N LYS A 146 -22.82 28.02 -6.60
CA LYS A 146 -23.52 26.78 -6.97
C LYS A 146 -22.51 25.70 -7.33
N ALA A 147 -22.79 24.46 -6.93
CA ALA A 147 -22.05 23.31 -7.44
C ALA A 147 -22.22 23.24 -8.96
N VAL A 148 -21.20 23.66 -9.70
CA VAL A 148 -21.18 23.56 -11.16
C VAL A 148 -20.30 22.37 -11.50
N VAL A 149 -20.84 21.45 -12.32
CA VAL A 149 -20.05 20.34 -12.87
C VAL A 149 -18.87 20.93 -13.65
N PRO A 150 -17.61 20.72 -13.20
CA PRO A 150 -16.45 21.25 -13.89
C PRO A 150 -16.47 20.81 -15.36
N ARG A 151 -15.98 21.64 -16.29
CA ARG A 151 -16.02 21.31 -17.74
C ARG A 151 -15.39 19.95 -18.04
N ARG A 152 -14.35 19.55 -17.31
CA ARG A 152 -13.70 18.22 -17.41
C ARG A 152 -14.64 17.05 -17.11
N ALA A 153 -15.63 17.25 -16.25
CA ALA A 153 -16.58 16.24 -15.82
C ALA A 153 -17.73 16.04 -16.80
N GLN A 154 -17.90 16.96 -17.77
CA GLN A 154 -18.84 16.83 -18.87
C GLN A 154 -18.25 16.06 -20.07
N LEU A 155 -16.95 15.76 -20.02
CA LEU A 155 -16.27 14.98 -21.06
C LEU A 155 -16.52 13.48 -20.85
N PRO A 156 -16.41 12.65 -21.90
CA PRO A 156 -16.52 11.20 -21.76
C PRO A 156 -15.56 10.65 -20.71
N LEU A 157 -16.01 9.68 -19.91
CA LEU A 157 -15.21 9.05 -18.87
C LEU A 157 -13.95 8.41 -19.47
N ARG A 158 -12.79 8.72 -18.88
CA ARG A 158 -11.53 7.99 -19.09
C ARG A 158 -10.84 7.81 -17.74
N PHE A 159 -10.53 6.58 -17.40
CA PHE A 159 -9.83 6.25 -16.17
C PHE A 159 -8.84 5.11 -16.38
N GLU A 160 -7.79 5.10 -15.57
CA GLU A 160 -6.89 3.97 -15.44
C GLU A 160 -7.20 3.22 -14.14
N ALA A 161 -6.89 1.93 -14.10
CA ALA A 161 -7.08 1.11 -12.92
C ALA A 161 -5.78 0.43 -12.48
N THR A 162 -5.61 0.25 -11.18
CA THR A 162 -4.73 -0.77 -10.61
C THR A 162 -5.61 -1.79 -9.92
N SER A 163 -5.42 -3.06 -10.23
CA SER A 163 -6.17 -4.17 -9.67
C SER A 163 -5.21 -5.19 -9.09
N ALA A 164 -5.48 -5.64 -7.89
CA ALA A 164 -4.69 -6.64 -7.20
C ALA A 164 -5.57 -7.74 -6.60
N THR A 165 -5.18 -9.00 -6.77
CA THR A 165 -5.88 -10.14 -6.17
C THR A 165 -4.94 -10.97 -5.30
N ALA A 166 -5.43 -11.37 -4.14
CA ALA A 166 -4.78 -12.37 -3.29
C ALA A 166 -5.73 -13.56 -3.13
N THR A 167 -5.32 -14.70 -3.67
CA THR A 167 -6.09 -15.94 -3.61
C THR A 167 -5.58 -16.81 -2.48
N THR A 168 -6.46 -17.27 -1.60
CA THR A 168 -6.16 -18.23 -0.54
C THR A 168 -6.96 -19.49 -0.78
N LEU A 169 -6.28 -20.57 -1.17
CA LEU A 169 -6.91 -21.88 -1.33
C LEU A 169 -6.82 -22.66 -0.01
N SER A 170 -7.91 -23.31 0.36
CA SER A 170 -7.99 -24.29 1.45
C SER A 170 -8.71 -25.55 0.96
N ARG A 171 -8.70 -26.63 1.75
CA ARG A 171 -9.41 -27.87 1.38
C ARG A 171 -10.91 -27.69 1.16
N THR A 172 -11.52 -26.68 1.77
CA THR A 172 -12.98 -26.50 1.77
C THR A 172 -13.45 -25.31 0.96
N ARG A 173 -12.55 -24.40 0.56
CA ARG A 173 -12.92 -23.18 -0.16
C ARG A 173 -11.72 -22.51 -0.83
N LEU A 174 -12.02 -21.80 -1.91
CA LEU A 174 -11.19 -20.79 -2.52
C LEU A 174 -11.67 -19.41 -2.04
N GLN A 175 -10.79 -18.61 -1.44
CA GLN A 175 -11.07 -17.23 -1.07
C GLN A 175 -10.24 -16.29 -1.91
N VAL A 176 -10.82 -15.18 -2.35
CA VAL A 176 -10.10 -14.16 -3.12
C VAL A 176 -10.41 -12.80 -2.51
N LEU A 177 -9.37 -12.12 -2.04
CA LEU A 177 -9.44 -10.70 -1.72
C LEU A 177 -8.98 -9.93 -2.95
N GLY A 178 -9.88 -9.16 -3.55
CA GLY A 178 -9.60 -8.23 -4.62
C GLY A 178 -9.49 -6.79 -4.12
N TRP A 179 -8.67 -5.99 -4.76
CA TRP A 179 -8.60 -4.55 -4.56
C TRP A 179 -8.51 -3.86 -5.91
N ILE A 180 -9.29 -2.80 -6.10
CA ILE A 180 -9.28 -2.00 -7.33
C ILE A 180 -9.17 -0.53 -6.95
N GLU A 181 -8.16 0.15 -7.48
CA GLU A 181 -8.02 1.61 -7.46
C GLU A 181 -8.26 2.15 -8.87
N ALA A 182 -9.31 2.95 -9.05
CA ALA A 182 -9.62 3.67 -10.27
C ALA A 182 -9.12 5.13 -10.16
N ARG A 183 -8.38 5.59 -11.17
CA ARG A 183 -7.85 6.96 -11.29
C ARG A 183 -8.47 7.63 -12.51
N VAL A 184 -9.41 8.52 -12.27
CA VAL A 184 -10.16 9.25 -13.30
C VAL A 184 -9.27 10.34 -13.88
N ALA A 185 -8.98 10.23 -15.16
CA ALA A 185 -8.23 11.25 -15.91
C ALA A 185 -9.17 12.28 -16.53
N GLN A 186 -10.41 11.87 -16.87
CA GLN A 186 -11.40 12.69 -17.53
C GLN A 186 -12.82 12.17 -17.24
N GLY A 187 -13.82 13.05 -17.22
CA GLY A 187 -15.23 12.69 -16.99
C GLY A 187 -15.52 12.40 -15.51
N ARG A 188 -16.53 11.55 -15.26
CA ARG A 188 -16.96 11.15 -13.92
C ARG A 188 -17.26 9.67 -13.88
N LEU A 189 -16.72 8.98 -12.87
CA LEU A 189 -17.01 7.57 -12.64
C LEU A 189 -18.26 7.47 -11.74
N GLU A 190 -19.38 7.10 -12.34
CA GLU A 190 -20.67 6.92 -11.65
C GLU A 190 -20.91 5.47 -11.20
N ALA A 191 -20.25 4.51 -11.84
CA ALA A 191 -20.27 3.10 -11.46
C ALA A 191 -19.00 2.42 -11.95
N LEU A 192 -18.40 1.58 -11.10
CA LEU A 192 -17.33 0.66 -11.49
C LEU A 192 -17.95 -0.69 -11.81
N ARG A 193 -17.76 -1.15 -13.05
CA ARG A 193 -18.24 -2.45 -13.53
C ARG A 193 -17.07 -3.41 -13.68
N VAL A 194 -17.14 -4.56 -13.03
CA VAL A 194 -16.05 -5.54 -12.98
C VAL A 194 -16.63 -6.93 -13.23
N PRO A 195 -16.25 -7.64 -14.30
CA PRO A 195 -16.66 -9.03 -14.49
C PRO A 195 -16.17 -9.88 -13.33
N VAL A 196 -17.07 -10.68 -12.74
CA VAL A 196 -16.73 -11.61 -11.67
C VAL A 196 -16.08 -12.84 -12.32
N PRO A 197 -14.88 -13.28 -11.87
CA PRO A 197 -14.25 -14.48 -12.41
C PRO A 197 -15.14 -15.71 -12.26
N ALA A 198 -15.10 -16.62 -13.23
CA ALA A 198 -15.94 -17.82 -13.24
C ALA A 198 -15.71 -18.70 -12.00
N GLY A 199 -16.79 -19.23 -11.42
CA GLY A 199 -16.73 -20.07 -10.22
C GLY A 199 -16.53 -19.30 -8.91
N LEU A 200 -16.54 -17.96 -8.94
CA LEU A 200 -16.51 -17.11 -7.75
C LEU A 200 -17.82 -16.37 -7.56
N GLU A 201 -18.18 -16.15 -6.31
CA GLU A 201 -19.29 -15.31 -5.87
C GLU A 201 -18.75 -14.15 -5.03
N VAL A 202 -19.34 -12.96 -5.20
CA VAL A 202 -18.97 -11.78 -4.40
C VAL A 202 -19.66 -11.88 -3.05
N ALA A 203 -18.86 -12.00 -1.98
CA ALA A 203 -19.34 -12.08 -0.61
C ALA A 203 -19.51 -10.70 0.02
N ASP A 204 -18.56 -9.79 -0.21
CA ASP A 204 -18.61 -8.42 0.29
C ASP A 204 -17.81 -7.49 -0.64
N VAL A 205 -18.11 -6.20 -0.57
CA VAL A 205 -17.31 -5.12 -1.16
C VAL A 205 -17.07 -4.13 -0.05
N ARG A 206 -15.87 -3.59 0.15
CA ARG A 206 -15.56 -2.59 1.19
C ARG A 206 -14.99 -1.30 0.57
N GLY A 207 -15.02 -0.22 1.33
CA GLY A 207 -14.61 1.13 0.89
C GLY A 207 -15.78 2.11 0.69
N PRO A 208 -15.49 3.37 0.32
CA PRO A 208 -16.48 4.45 0.23
C PRO A 208 -17.44 4.24 -0.94
N ARG A 209 -18.64 3.69 -0.68
CA ARG A 209 -19.64 3.35 -1.71
C ARG A 209 -21.05 3.58 -1.21
N ALA A 210 -21.99 3.87 -2.12
CA ALA A 210 -23.42 3.92 -1.84
C ALA A 210 -24.05 2.51 -1.85
N GLY A 211 -23.52 1.61 -2.68
CA GLY A 211 -24.03 0.24 -2.80
C GLY A 211 -23.26 -0.58 -3.82
N TRP A 212 -23.57 -1.87 -3.88
CA TRP A 212 -23.07 -2.78 -4.91
C TRP A 212 -24.08 -3.88 -5.21
N ARG A 213 -24.00 -4.46 -6.41
CA ARG A 213 -24.82 -5.59 -6.85
C ARG A 213 -24.11 -6.38 -7.95
N VAL A 214 -24.49 -7.64 -8.14
CA VAL A 214 -24.01 -8.47 -9.27
C VAL A 214 -25.13 -8.62 -10.28
N GLU A 215 -24.89 -8.21 -11.53
CA GLU A 215 -25.84 -8.31 -12.64
C GLU A 215 -25.19 -9.06 -13.79
N ALA A 216 -25.78 -10.18 -14.21
CA ALA A 216 -25.28 -11.02 -15.30
C ALA A 216 -23.77 -11.34 -15.21
N GLY A 217 -23.29 -11.70 -14.01
CA GLY A 217 -21.87 -12.01 -13.76
C GLY A 217 -20.96 -10.78 -13.71
N THR A 218 -21.48 -9.56 -13.71
CA THR A 218 -20.72 -8.31 -13.56
C THR A 218 -21.05 -7.67 -12.22
N LEU A 219 -20.03 -7.46 -11.39
CA LEU A 219 -20.12 -6.64 -10.18
C LEU A 219 -20.23 -5.17 -10.58
N VAL A 220 -21.27 -4.50 -10.11
CA VAL A 220 -21.49 -3.06 -10.26
C VAL A 220 -21.36 -2.41 -8.89
N VAL A 221 -20.37 -1.55 -8.71
CA VAL A 221 -20.14 -0.79 -7.46
C VAL A 221 -20.43 0.69 -7.71
N THR A 222 -21.31 1.27 -6.89
CA THR A 222 -21.72 2.67 -7.00
C THR A 222 -21.05 3.49 -5.89
N PRO A 223 -20.26 4.53 -6.23
CA PRO A 223 -19.64 5.41 -5.23
C PRO A 223 -20.70 6.28 -4.51
N LEU A 224 -20.32 6.89 -3.38
CA LEU A 224 -21.21 7.79 -2.63
C LEU A 224 -21.61 9.05 -3.43
N ALA A 225 -20.71 9.50 -4.29
CA ALA A 225 -20.90 10.56 -5.27
C ALA A 225 -20.05 10.25 -6.51
N PRO A 226 -20.35 10.81 -7.69
CA PRO A 226 -19.52 10.63 -8.88
C PRO A 226 -18.06 11.03 -8.62
N ILE A 227 -17.12 10.16 -8.99
CA ILE A 227 -15.70 10.34 -8.72
C ILE A 227 -15.02 11.08 -9.88
N GLU A 228 -14.19 12.08 -9.55
CA GLU A 228 -13.38 12.85 -10.51
C GLU A 228 -11.86 12.65 -10.37
N ASP A 229 -11.42 11.96 -9.31
CA ASP A 229 -10.01 11.76 -8.97
C ASP A 229 -9.67 10.27 -8.74
N THR A 230 -9.44 9.84 -7.51
CA THR A 230 -9.02 8.47 -7.19
C THR A 230 -10.05 7.83 -6.27
N TRP A 231 -10.45 6.62 -6.61
CA TRP A 231 -11.39 5.85 -5.81
C TRP A 231 -10.93 4.39 -5.72
N ALA A 232 -10.99 3.82 -4.52
CA ALA A 232 -10.56 2.46 -4.28
C ALA A 232 -11.60 1.66 -3.50
N VAL A 233 -11.73 0.38 -3.86
CA VAL A 233 -12.63 -0.59 -3.20
C VAL A 233 -11.92 -1.92 -3.04
N GLU A 234 -12.28 -2.64 -1.97
CA GLU A 234 -11.88 -4.03 -1.75
C GLU A 234 -13.07 -4.94 -2.01
N ILE A 235 -12.84 -6.15 -2.51
CA ILE A 235 -13.88 -7.08 -2.95
C ILE A 235 -13.51 -8.46 -2.38
N ASP A 236 -14.32 -8.97 -1.46
CA ASP A 236 -14.21 -10.33 -0.96
C ASP A 236 -15.02 -11.26 -1.87
N MET A 237 -14.36 -12.28 -2.43
CA MET A 237 -15.01 -13.31 -3.24
C MET A 237 -14.69 -14.71 -2.73
N THR A 238 -15.58 -15.64 -3.01
CA THR A 238 -15.48 -17.02 -2.54
C THR A 238 -15.94 -17.98 -3.61
N GLY A 239 -15.30 -19.14 -3.70
CA GLY A 239 -15.72 -20.23 -4.58
C GLY A 239 -15.36 -21.58 -4.01
N ASP A 240 -15.76 -22.63 -4.73
CA ASP A 240 -15.42 -24.01 -4.40
C ASP A 240 -13.90 -24.22 -4.46
N PRO A 241 -13.36 -25.12 -3.62
CA PRO A 241 -11.95 -25.47 -3.68
C PRO A 241 -11.64 -26.13 -5.03
N GLN A 242 -10.56 -25.69 -5.67
CA GLN A 242 -10.07 -26.24 -6.93
C GLN A 242 -8.59 -26.56 -6.77
N ASP A 243 -8.22 -27.81 -6.97
CA ASP A 243 -6.81 -28.23 -6.90
C ASP A 243 -5.98 -27.62 -8.02
N ARG A 244 -6.61 -27.17 -9.09
CA ARG A 244 -5.97 -26.40 -10.15
C ARG A 244 -6.85 -25.22 -10.54
N PHE A 245 -6.30 -24.01 -10.49
CA PHE A 245 -7.06 -22.81 -10.79
C PHE A 245 -6.19 -21.73 -11.48
N PRO A 246 -6.76 -21.00 -12.45
CA PRO A 246 -6.16 -19.77 -12.93
C PRO A 246 -6.24 -18.70 -11.85
N THR A 247 -5.22 -17.85 -11.76
CA THR A 247 -5.27 -16.65 -10.92
C THR A 247 -6.50 -15.82 -11.30
N PRO A 248 -7.44 -15.57 -10.37
CA PRO A 248 -8.57 -14.68 -10.61
C PRO A 248 -8.06 -13.24 -10.82
N LEU A 249 -8.47 -12.62 -11.93
CA LEU A 249 -8.11 -11.24 -12.27
C LEU A 249 -9.38 -10.39 -12.31
N LEU A 250 -9.32 -9.21 -11.69
CA LEU A 250 -10.41 -8.24 -11.71
C LEU A 250 -10.08 -7.12 -12.69
N ILE A 251 -10.82 -7.03 -13.79
CA ILE A 251 -10.55 -6.06 -14.87
C ILE A 251 -11.75 -5.14 -15.00
N PRO A 252 -11.66 -3.88 -14.51
CA PRO A 252 -12.72 -2.92 -14.70
C PRO A 252 -13.04 -2.69 -16.18
N GLN A 253 -14.32 -2.80 -16.54
CA GLN A 253 -14.83 -2.43 -17.86
C GLN A 253 -14.59 -0.94 -18.09
N GLU A 254 -14.37 -0.56 -19.36
CA GLU A 254 -14.16 0.84 -19.79
C GLU A 254 -12.87 1.49 -19.25
N SER A 255 -12.04 0.77 -18.48
CA SER A 255 -10.72 1.26 -18.10
C SER A 255 -9.82 1.39 -19.34
N ALA A 256 -9.10 2.50 -19.45
CA ALA A 256 -8.17 2.74 -20.55
C ALA A 256 -6.94 1.81 -20.45
N ARG A 257 -6.54 1.52 -19.21
CA ARG A 257 -5.45 0.60 -18.87
C ARG A 257 -5.68 0.06 -17.47
N THR A 258 -5.38 -1.23 -17.26
CA THR A 258 -5.37 -1.84 -15.93
C THR A 258 -4.00 -2.44 -15.64
N LEU A 259 -3.34 -2.00 -14.56
CA LEU A 259 -2.20 -2.72 -13.97
C LEU A 259 -2.74 -3.88 -13.15
N LEU A 260 -2.30 -5.10 -13.45
CA LEU A 260 -2.78 -6.33 -12.79
C LEU A 260 -1.70 -6.90 -11.89
N LEU A 261 -2.02 -7.06 -10.61
CA LEU A 261 -1.18 -7.67 -9.61
C LEU A 261 -1.89 -8.89 -9.03
N ALA A 262 -1.13 -9.93 -8.71
CA ALA A 262 -1.69 -11.19 -8.27
C ALA A 262 -0.76 -11.92 -7.32
N LYS A 263 -1.34 -12.59 -6.33
CA LYS A 263 -0.65 -13.62 -5.55
C LYS A 263 -1.60 -14.73 -5.15
N ALA A 264 -1.03 -15.87 -4.83
CA ALA A 264 -1.77 -16.99 -4.25
C ALA A 264 -1.01 -17.55 -3.04
N ALA A 265 -1.80 -18.05 -2.10
CA ALA A 265 -1.35 -18.71 -0.89
C ALA A 265 -2.21 -19.94 -0.62
N LEU A 266 -1.66 -20.86 0.17
CA LEU A 266 -2.36 -22.04 0.63
C LEU A 266 -2.60 -21.95 2.12
N LYS A 267 -3.81 -22.26 2.55
CA LYS A 267 -4.19 -22.44 3.94
C LYS A 267 -4.50 -23.91 4.18
N GLY A 268 -3.52 -24.64 4.71
CA GLY A 268 -3.68 -26.06 5.01
C GLY A 268 -2.36 -26.82 4.97
N ASP A 269 -2.48 -28.12 4.83
CA ASP A 269 -1.42 -29.15 4.84
C ASP A 269 -0.98 -29.59 3.43
N GLY A 270 -1.30 -28.80 2.40
CA GLY A 270 -0.87 -29.06 1.03
C GLY A 270 0.34 -28.23 0.63
N LEU A 271 0.67 -28.32 -0.65
CA LEU A 271 1.64 -27.49 -1.33
C LEU A 271 0.95 -26.78 -2.49
N LEU A 272 1.17 -25.48 -2.63
CA LEU A 272 0.71 -24.72 -3.77
C LEU A 272 1.90 -24.38 -4.68
N THR A 273 1.89 -24.94 -5.88
CA THR A 273 2.91 -24.71 -6.90
C THR A 273 2.36 -23.82 -8.01
N LEU A 274 3.25 -23.00 -8.58
CA LEU A 274 2.95 -22.27 -9.79
C LEU A 274 3.18 -23.20 -10.98
N ALA A 275 2.12 -23.86 -11.44
CA ALA A 275 2.17 -24.84 -12.53
C ALA A 275 2.50 -24.20 -13.88
N ASP A 276 1.96 -23.01 -14.15
CA ASP A 276 2.29 -22.19 -15.32
C ASP A 276 2.37 -20.73 -14.92
N ARG A 277 3.47 -20.07 -15.27
CA ARG A 277 3.68 -18.65 -14.98
C ARG A 277 2.85 -17.74 -15.89
N GLY A 278 2.42 -18.21 -17.06
CA GLY A 278 1.71 -17.40 -18.04
C GLY A 278 2.48 -16.12 -18.38
N ALA A 279 1.81 -14.98 -18.33
CA ALA A 279 2.40 -13.66 -18.56
C ALA A 279 2.85 -12.92 -17.28
N ALA A 280 3.07 -13.64 -16.16
CA ALA A 280 3.53 -13.02 -14.93
C ALA A 280 5.01 -12.65 -14.95
N ARG A 281 5.33 -11.46 -14.45
CA ARG A 281 6.67 -10.99 -14.13
C ARG A 281 6.77 -10.61 -12.65
N THR A 282 8.00 -10.39 -12.18
CA THR A 282 8.19 -9.76 -10.87
C THR A 282 7.67 -8.31 -10.96
N PRO A 283 6.86 -7.85 -9.99
CA PRO A 283 6.41 -6.47 -9.94
C PRO A 283 7.58 -5.53 -9.65
N GLU A 284 7.50 -4.30 -10.14
CA GLU A 284 8.44 -3.24 -9.78
C GLU A 284 8.11 -2.72 -8.37
N ASP A 285 9.08 -2.14 -7.67
CA ASP A 285 8.90 -1.62 -6.31
C ASP A 285 7.76 -0.60 -6.22
N ARG A 286 7.65 0.29 -7.22
CA ARG A 286 6.55 1.27 -7.29
C ARG A 286 5.17 0.65 -7.51
N GLU A 287 5.10 -0.55 -8.09
CA GLU A 287 3.85 -1.28 -8.30
C GLU A 287 3.42 -1.95 -6.99
N SER A 288 4.36 -2.60 -6.29
CA SER A 288 4.10 -3.25 -5.00
C SER A 288 3.80 -2.27 -3.86
N ALA A 289 4.42 -1.09 -3.87
CA ALA A 289 4.21 -0.05 -2.85
C ALA A 289 2.76 0.42 -2.75
N ARG A 290 1.99 0.36 -3.85
CA ARG A 290 0.58 0.80 -3.94
C ARG A 290 -0.40 -0.14 -3.26
N LEU A 291 0.00 -1.36 -2.92
CA LEU A 291 -0.92 -2.33 -2.35
C LEU A 291 -1.41 -1.89 -0.96
N PRO A 292 -2.71 -2.08 -0.64
CA PRO A 292 -3.23 -1.88 0.70
C PRO A 292 -2.64 -2.93 1.67
N GLU A 293 -2.66 -2.60 2.96
CA GLU A 293 -2.12 -3.47 4.01
C GLU A 293 -2.84 -4.82 4.10
N SER A 294 -4.15 -4.82 3.85
CA SER A 294 -5.00 -6.03 3.75
C SER A 294 -4.39 -7.05 2.80
N LEU A 295 -3.99 -6.62 1.60
CA LEU A 295 -3.33 -7.48 0.64
C LEU A 295 -1.90 -7.79 1.04
N LYS A 296 -1.12 -6.83 1.56
CA LYS A 296 0.28 -7.08 1.97
C LYS A 296 0.40 -8.17 3.03
N SER A 297 -0.55 -8.23 3.96
CA SER A 297 -0.57 -9.18 5.08
C SER A 297 -0.81 -10.65 4.69
N ILE A 298 -1.35 -10.92 3.49
CA ILE A 298 -1.57 -12.28 3.02
C ILE A 298 -0.24 -12.89 2.56
N ASP A 299 -0.01 -14.18 2.82
CA ASP A 299 1.21 -14.83 2.35
C ASP A 299 1.27 -14.96 0.81
N GLY A 300 2.42 -15.38 0.29
CA GLY A 300 2.58 -15.72 -1.12
C GLY A 300 3.33 -14.70 -1.96
N ARG A 301 3.88 -15.18 -3.08
CA ARG A 301 4.69 -14.36 -3.99
C ARG A 301 3.80 -13.48 -4.86
N LEU A 302 4.11 -12.19 -4.89
CA LEU A 302 3.45 -11.20 -5.73
C LEU A 302 3.99 -11.23 -7.17
N PHE A 303 3.08 -11.17 -8.13
CA PHE A 303 3.36 -11.09 -9.56
C PHE A 303 2.61 -9.92 -10.19
N ALA A 304 3.22 -9.31 -11.21
CA ALA A 304 2.52 -8.43 -12.14
C ALA A 304 2.17 -9.20 -13.41
N VAL A 305 0.93 -9.13 -13.86
CA VAL A 305 0.41 -9.89 -15.01
C VAL A 305 0.32 -8.97 -16.23
N ALA A 306 1.15 -9.22 -17.24
CA ALA A 306 1.22 -8.35 -18.42
C ALA A 306 0.08 -8.58 -19.43
N ASP A 307 -0.49 -9.79 -19.45
CA ASP A 307 -1.53 -10.20 -20.39
C ASP A 307 -2.59 -11.02 -19.64
N ALA A 308 -3.79 -10.43 -19.53
CA ALA A 308 -4.91 -11.01 -18.80
C ALA A 308 -5.44 -12.32 -19.40
N ALA A 309 -5.18 -12.58 -20.69
CA ALA A 309 -5.58 -13.83 -21.34
C ALA A 309 -4.71 -15.02 -20.92
N ARG A 310 -3.55 -14.76 -20.29
CA ARG A 310 -2.61 -15.79 -19.81
C ARG A 310 -2.28 -15.58 -18.33
N PRO A 311 -3.29 -15.71 -17.44
CA PRO A 311 -3.07 -15.58 -16.01
C PRO A 311 -2.18 -16.74 -15.49
N PRO A 312 -1.42 -16.52 -14.41
CA PRO A 312 -0.66 -17.59 -13.76
C PRO A 312 -1.60 -18.71 -13.30
N GLN A 313 -1.20 -19.96 -13.51
CA GLN A 313 -1.95 -21.16 -13.12
C GLN A 313 -1.33 -21.78 -11.89
N TRP A 314 -2.17 -22.07 -10.91
CA TRP A 314 -1.76 -22.68 -9.65
C TRP A 314 -2.25 -24.11 -9.57
N GLU A 315 -1.45 -24.96 -8.94
CA GLU A 315 -1.79 -26.34 -8.66
C GLU A 315 -1.50 -26.65 -7.19
N ALA A 316 -2.46 -27.26 -6.52
CA ALA A 316 -2.39 -27.64 -5.13
C ALA A 316 -2.29 -29.16 -5.03
N ALA A 317 -1.23 -29.62 -4.39
CA ALA A 317 -1.08 -31.01 -4.01
C ALA A 317 -1.40 -31.14 -2.52
N TRP A 318 -2.46 -31.85 -2.19
CA TRP A 318 -2.83 -32.12 -0.80
C TRP A 318 -2.17 -33.41 -0.32
N ALA A 319 -1.82 -33.49 0.97
CA ALA A 319 -1.43 -34.76 1.56
C ALA A 319 -2.62 -35.74 1.53
N GLU A 320 -2.49 -36.86 0.80
CA GLU A 320 -3.58 -37.83 0.54
C GLU A 320 -3.95 -38.74 1.73
N ARG A 321 -3.35 -38.57 2.92
CA ARG A 321 -3.70 -39.39 4.08
C ARG A 321 -3.84 -38.53 5.31
N THR A 322 -5.10 -38.23 5.64
CA THR A 322 -5.51 -37.74 6.95
C THR A 322 -5.54 -38.90 7.95
N GLU A 323 -4.40 -39.57 8.17
CA GLU A 323 -4.05 -39.74 9.57
C GLU A 323 -3.74 -38.32 10.00
N VAL A 324 -4.56 -37.74 10.88
CA VAL A 324 -4.36 -36.39 11.42
C VAL A 324 -2.86 -36.24 11.65
N LEU A 325 -2.18 -35.45 10.81
CA LEU A 325 -0.73 -35.34 10.90
C LEU A 325 -0.47 -34.79 12.28
N ALA A 326 -0.04 -35.70 13.15
CA ALA A 326 0.13 -35.40 14.55
C ALA A 326 1.15 -34.26 14.66
N ALA A 327 2.11 -34.18 13.72
CA ALA A 327 2.93 -33.02 13.44
C ALA A 327 3.17 -32.82 11.92
N GLN A 328 3.48 -31.59 11.52
CA GLN A 328 3.95 -31.19 10.19
C GLN A 328 5.19 -30.30 10.34
N VAL A 329 6.18 -30.47 9.46
CA VAL A 329 7.34 -29.57 9.38
C VAL A 329 7.08 -28.54 8.29
N ASP A 330 6.90 -27.28 8.66
CA ASP A 330 6.66 -26.19 7.70
C ASP A 330 7.92 -25.88 6.90
N ARG A 331 9.05 -25.82 7.59
CA ARG A 331 10.36 -25.49 7.02
C ARG A 331 11.44 -26.34 7.67
N LEU A 332 12.22 -27.00 6.83
CA LEU A 332 13.42 -27.73 7.20
C LEU A 332 14.63 -27.01 6.58
N LEU A 333 15.45 -26.38 7.42
CA LEU A 333 16.73 -25.80 7.03
C LEU A 333 17.86 -26.73 7.45
N VAL A 334 18.73 -27.08 6.52
CA VAL A 334 19.92 -27.90 6.78
C VAL A 334 21.14 -27.15 6.30
N ASP A 335 21.99 -26.73 7.25
CA ASP A 335 23.27 -26.09 6.97
C ASP A 335 24.39 -27.11 7.19
N VAL A 336 25.20 -27.34 6.17
CA VAL A 336 26.32 -28.29 6.20
C VAL A 336 27.60 -27.57 5.82
N ALA A 337 28.64 -27.69 6.65
CA ALA A 337 29.98 -27.18 6.35
C ALA A 337 30.96 -28.35 6.25
N VAL A 338 31.47 -28.60 5.04
CA VAL A 338 32.35 -29.74 4.75
C VAL A 338 33.81 -29.29 4.85
N GLY A 339 34.57 -29.95 5.72
CA GLY A 339 36.02 -29.76 5.83
C GLY A 339 36.81 -30.82 5.06
N GLU A 340 38.14 -30.66 5.00
CA GLU A 340 39.04 -31.63 4.35
C GLU A 340 39.27 -32.90 5.18
N ALA A 341 38.95 -32.87 6.49
CA ALA A 341 39.20 -33.96 7.44
C ALA A 341 38.20 -35.13 7.34
N GLY A 342 37.33 -35.17 6.32
CA GLY A 342 36.32 -36.21 6.14
C GLY A 342 35.17 -36.18 7.15
N LYS A 343 35.04 -35.08 7.90
CA LYS A 343 33.88 -34.75 8.73
C LYS A 343 33.27 -33.44 8.25
N ALA A 344 31.96 -33.33 8.37
CA ALA A 344 31.23 -32.09 8.14
C ALA A 344 30.45 -31.69 9.40
N SER A 345 30.43 -30.38 9.68
CA SER A 345 29.50 -29.81 10.66
C SER A 345 28.10 -29.80 10.05
N TYR A 346 27.12 -30.24 10.82
CA TYR A 346 25.74 -30.44 10.37
C TYR A 346 24.79 -29.78 11.35
N GLN A 347 24.09 -28.75 10.89
CA GLN A 347 23.08 -28.04 11.66
C GLN A 347 21.72 -28.14 10.97
N LEU A 348 20.69 -28.36 11.76
CA LEU A 348 19.32 -28.58 11.30
C LEU A 348 18.34 -27.77 12.11
N TRP A 349 17.43 -27.08 11.43
CA TRP A 349 16.26 -26.45 12.04
C TRP A 349 14.98 -26.94 11.38
N ALA A 350 14.07 -27.48 12.18
CA ALA A 350 12.74 -27.84 11.75
C ALA A 350 11.71 -26.96 12.45
N GLN A 351 10.95 -26.19 11.69
CA GLN A 351 9.78 -25.47 12.20
C GLN A 351 8.57 -26.41 12.16
N VAL A 352 8.12 -26.87 13.33
CA VAL A 352 7.14 -27.94 13.48
C VAL A 352 5.82 -27.39 14.01
N ARG A 353 4.73 -27.58 13.27
CA ARG A 353 3.37 -27.43 13.79
C ARG A 353 2.92 -28.77 14.36
N ASN A 354 2.61 -28.81 15.65
CA ASN A 354 2.21 -30.03 16.36
C ASN A 354 0.75 -29.99 16.78
N ARG A 355 -0.06 -30.93 16.29
CA ARG A 355 -1.49 -31.06 16.62
C ARG A 355 -1.83 -32.28 17.46
N GLY A 356 -0.85 -33.12 17.78
CA GLY A 356 -1.07 -34.32 18.59
C GLY A 356 0.09 -35.30 18.68
N ALA A 357 1.24 -35.03 18.06
CA ALA A 357 2.42 -35.87 18.19
C ALA A 357 3.08 -35.64 19.55
N GLN A 358 3.50 -36.73 20.20
CA GLN A 358 4.29 -36.62 21.44
C GLN A 358 5.75 -36.25 21.16
N GLN A 359 6.26 -36.61 19.98
CA GLN A 359 7.64 -36.39 19.59
C GLN A 359 7.79 -36.27 18.06
N LEU A 360 8.83 -35.57 17.62
CA LEU A 360 9.36 -35.62 16.26
C LEU A 360 10.51 -36.64 16.25
N THR A 361 10.40 -37.68 15.43
CA THR A 361 11.50 -38.63 15.22
C THR A 361 12.26 -38.24 13.96
N LEU A 362 13.59 -38.12 14.08
CA LEU A 362 14.49 -37.83 12.97
C LEU A 362 15.47 -39.00 12.81
N THR A 363 15.47 -39.65 11.65
CA THR A 363 16.49 -40.60 11.26
C THR A 363 17.63 -39.84 10.61
N LEU A 364 18.70 -39.62 11.37
CA LEU A 364 19.84 -38.82 10.94
C LEU A 364 20.78 -39.62 10.02
N PRO A 365 21.63 -38.94 9.23
CA PRO A 365 22.64 -39.61 8.41
C PRO A 365 23.52 -40.57 9.23
N ALA A 366 23.95 -41.66 8.60
CA ALA A 366 24.80 -42.65 9.26
C ALA A 366 26.08 -42.02 9.82
N GLY A 367 26.41 -42.34 11.08
CA GLY A 367 27.58 -41.79 11.76
C GLY A 367 27.40 -40.38 12.33
N PHE A 368 26.18 -39.84 12.37
CA PHE A 368 25.91 -38.57 13.04
C PHE A 368 26.26 -38.61 14.54
N GLU A 369 27.13 -37.70 14.96
CA GLU A 369 27.54 -37.45 16.35
C GLU A 369 26.80 -36.19 16.86
N LEU A 370 25.76 -36.35 17.68
CA LEU A 370 24.98 -35.24 18.24
C LEU A 370 25.82 -34.41 19.22
N ALA A 371 25.91 -33.11 18.99
CA ALA A 371 26.54 -32.14 19.90
C ALA A 371 25.49 -31.34 20.68
N VAL A 372 24.45 -30.82 20.00
CA VAL A 372 23.41 -29.99 20.62
C VAL A 372 22.04 -30.43 20.10
N GLY A 373 21.07 -30.53 21.01
CA GLY A 373 19.66 -30.62 20.68
C GLY A 373 18.85 -29.62 21.51
N SER A 374 18.03 -28.80 20.85
CA SER A 374 17.15 -27.85 21.53
C SER A 374 15.79 -27.74 20.84
N ARG A 375 14.79 -27.33 21.63
CA ARG A 375 13.45 -26.98 21.17
C ARG A 375 13.12 -25.59 21.69
N ASP A 376 12.81 -24.66 20.80
CA ASP A 376 12.54 -23.25 21.12
C ASP A 376 13.66 -22.62 21.97
N GLY A 377 14.91 -22.95 21.63
CA GLY A 377 16.10 -22.52 22.37
C GLY A 377 16.35 -23.25 23.69
N THR A 378 15.40 -24.05 24.18
CA THR A 378 15.55 -24.84 25.41
C THR A 378 16.27 -26.16 25.10
N PRO A 379 17.38 -26.50 25.76
CA PRO A 379 18.05 -27.79 25.57
C PRO A 379 17.10 -28.95 25.85
N VAL A 380 17.11 -29.94 24.97
CA VAL A 380 16.35 -31.20 25.13
C VAL A 380 17.31 -32.36 25.01
N VAL A 381 17.15 -33.39 25.83
CA VAL A 381 17.91 -34.64 25.71
C VAL A 381 17.16 -35.54 24.74
N PRO A 382 17.65 -35.75 23.50
CA PRO A 382 16.93 -36.58 22.55
C PRO A 382 17.01 -38.05 22.98
N GLY A 383 15.90 -38.77 22.87
CA GLY A 383 15.94 -40.23 22.99
C GLY A 383 16.62 -40.80 21.74
N ALA A 384 17.71 -41.55 21.89
CA ALA A 384 18.37 -42.22 20.77
C ALA A 384 17.95 -43.69 20.71
N ALA A 385 17.35 -44.11 19.60
CA ALA A 385 17.01 -45.52 19.36
C ALA A 385 17.23 -45.85 17.88
N GLY A 386 18.09 -46.85 17.60
CA GLY A 386 18.28 -47.38 16.25
C GLY A 386 18.71 -46.35 15.18
N GLY A 387 19.55 -45.37 15.53
CA GLY A 387 19.98 -44.31 14.61
C GLY A 387 18.96 -43.20 14.37
N SER A 388 17.84 -43.21 15.11
CA SER A 388 16.86 -42.12 15.12
C SER A 388 16.90 -41.36 16.44
N LEU A 389 16.72 -40.04 16.36
CA LEU A 389 16.55 -39.15 17.50
C LEU A 389 15.07 -38.81 17.68
N ALA A 390 14.55 -39.00 18.88
CA ALA A 390 13.21 -38.57 19.26
C ALA A 390 13.28 -37.26 20.06
N ILE A 391 12.65 -36.21 19.53
CA ILE A 391 12.56 -34.89 20.15
C ILE A 391 11.14 -34.67 20.68
N PRO A 392 10.93 -34.50 22.00
CA PRO A 392 9.59 -34.31 22.55
C PRO A 392 8.98 -33.00 22.07
N LEU A 393 7.72 -33.03 21.63
CA LEU A 393 6.97 -31.87 21.16
C LEU A 393 5.91 -31.46 22.19
N LEU A 394 5.65 -30.15 22.31
CA LEU A 394 4.51 -29.62 23.05
C LEU A 394 3.26 -29.69 22.19
N THR A 395 2.11 -30.01 22.79
CA THR A 395 0.81 -29.95 22.10
C THR A 395 0.32 -28.51 22.13
N GLN A 396 0.62 -27.72 21.10
CA GLN A 396 0.21 -26.32 21.00
C GLN A 396 0.05 -25.90 19.53
N GLU A 397 -0.86 -24.97 19.25
CA GLU A 397 -1.12 -24.50 17.87
C GLU A 397 0.06 -23.73 17.25
N ALA A 398 0.87 -23.06 18.08
CA ALA A 398 2.05 -22.33 17.64
C ALA A 398 3.15 -23.28 17.14
N ALA A 399 3.84 -22.86 16.08
CA ALA A 399 4.98 -23.62 15.57
C ALA A 399 6.14 -23.62 16.59
N GLN A 400 6.79 -24.78 16.74
CA GLN A 400 7.97 -25.00 17.57
C GLN A 400 9.21 -25.13 16.69
N VAL A 401 10.36 -24.65 17.14
CA VAL A 401 11.62 -24.75 16.41
C VAL A 401 12.47 -25.85 17.06
N VAL A 402 12.66 -26.96 16.36
CA VAL A 402 13.61 -28.01 16.74
C VAL A 402 14.95 -27.72 16.08
N HIS A 403 16.01 -27.64 16.88
CA HIS A 403 17.38 -27.41 16.43
C HIS A 403 18.29 -28.57 16.83
N LEU A 404 19.06 -29.09 15.88
CA LEU A 404 20.10 -30.09 16.10
C LEU A 404 21.42 -29.64 15.49
N GLU A 405 22.50 -29.85 16.22
CA GLU A 405 23.86 -29.63 15.77
C GLU A 405 24.71 -30.87 16.05
N GLY A 406 25.57 -31.22 15.11
CA GLY A 406 26.47 -32.35 15.26
C GLY A 406 27.50 -32.44 14.15
N LEU A 407 28.18 -33.59 14.11
CA LEU A 407 29.15 -33.93 13.08
C LEU A 407 28.67 -35.16 12.30
N ILE A 408 28.95 -35.19 10.99
CA ILE A 408 28.73 -36.39 10.17
C ILE A 408 30.02 -36.78 9.44
N PRO A 409 30.25 -38.08 9.19
CA PRO A 409 31.28 -38.51 8.26
C PRO A 409 30.84 -38.12 6.84
N LEU A 410 31.52 -37.14 6.25
CA LEU A 410 31.23 -36.65 4.92
C LEU A 410 32.51 -36.11 4.29
N SER A 411 32.97 -36.79 3.25
CA SER A 411 34.22 -36.48 2.55
C SER A 411 33.94 -36.04 1.12
N LEU A 412 34.65 -35.00 0.67
CA LEU A 412 34.63 -34.61 -0.74
C LEU A 412 35.38 -35.65 -1.59
N PRO A 413 34.96 -35.85 -2.86
CA PRO A 413 35.72 -36.68 -3.78
C PRO A 413 37.14 -36.13 -3.96
N LYS A 414 38.14 -36.98 -4.20
CA LYS A 414 39.55 -36.53 -4.37
C LYS A 414 39.80 -35.78 -5.68
N GLY A 415 38.93 -35.92 -6.67
CA GLY A 415 38.96 -35.20 -7.95
C GLY A 415 37.54 -34.94 -8.44
N ASP A 416 37.36 -34.95 -9.76
CA ASP A 416 36.04 -34.80 -10.36
C ASP A 416 35.12 -35.97 -9.96
N GLY A 417 33.86 -35.68 -9.69
CA GLY A 417 32.93 -36.71 -9.26
C GLY A 417 31.62 -36.20 -8.71
N ASN A 418 30.80 -37.16 -8.27
CA ASN A 418 29.52 -36.89 -7.66
C ASN A 418 29.67 -36.88 -6.14
N PHE A 419 29.05 -35.89 -5.51
CA PHE A 419 28.98 -35.70 -4.09
C PHE A 419 27.51 -35.61 -3.68
N SER A 420 27.15 -36.16 -2.51
CA SER A 420 25.78 -36.17 -2.06
C SER A 420 25.72 -35.78 -0.58
N VAL A 421 24.90 -34.78 -0.27
CA VAL A 421 24.64 -34.34 1.10
C VAL A 421 23.39 -35.07 1.60
N PRO A 422 23.53 -35.96 2.60
CA PRO A 422 22.39 -36.69 3.14
C PRO A 422 21.47 -35.76 3.94
N LEU A 423 20.16 -35.91 3.74
CA LEU A 423 19.13 -35.27 4.52
C LEU A 423 18.49 -36.28 5.48
N PRO A 424 17.93 -35.84 6.61
CA PRO A 424 17.34 -36.75 7.56
C PRO A 424 15.95 -37.16 7.09
N ALA A 425 15.55 -38.39 7.42
CA ALA A 425 14.14 -38.74 7.39
C ALA A 425 13.46 -38.25 8.68
N LEU A 426 12.19 -37.89 8.58
CA LEU A 426 11.37 -37.26 9.58
C LEU A 426 10.11 -38.09 9.78
N SER A 427 9.59 -38.18 11.01
CA SER A 427 8.28 -38.77 11.26
C SER A 427 7.10 -37.88 10.82
N ALA A 428 7.39 -36.67 10.34
CA ALA A 428 6.43 -35.70 9.84
C ALA A 428 6.89 -35.14 8.49
N PRO A 429 5.98 -34.89 7.53
CA PRO A 429 6.37 -34.37 6.22
C PRO A 429 6.88 -32.93 6.33
N ALA A 430 7.95 -32.61 5.59
CA ALA A 430 8.50 -31.26 5.46
C ALA A 430 7.98 -30.57 4.21
N ALA A 431 7.26 -29.45 4.36
CA ALA A 431 6.63 -28.67 3.28
C ALA A 431 7.64 -27.87 2.43
N GLN A 432 8.66 -27.31 3.08
CA GLN A 432 9.75 -26.59 2.45
C GLN A 432 11.09 -27.10 2.99
N VAL A 433 12.01 -27.40 2.08
CA VAL A 433 13.36 -27.85 2.40
C VAL A 433 14.36 -26.86 1.83
N GLU A 434 15.25 -26.37 2.68
CA GLU A 434 16.35 -25.51 2.32
C GLU A 434 17.66 -26.17 2.75
N VAL A 435 18.60 -26.25 1.83
CA VAL A 435 19.93 -26.78 2.10
C VAL A 435 20.95 -25.71 1.76
N ARG A 436 21.83 -25.43 2.72
CA ARG A 436 23.01 -24.60 2.51
C ARG A 436 24.24 -25.46 2.74
N LEU A 437 25.12 -25.44 1.76
CA LEU A 437 26.34 -26.21 1.81
C LEU A 437 27.53 -25.28 1.64
N VAL A 438 28.39 -25.25 2.64
CA VAL A 438 29.70 -24.57 2.59
C VAL A 438 30.76 -25.63 2.28
N VAL A 439 31.46 -25.44 1.17
CA VAL A 439 32.50 -26.36 0.66
C VAL A 439 33.81 -25.61 0.42
N PRO A 440 34.97 -26.27 0.51
CA PRO A 440 36.25 -25.70 0.13
C PRO A 440 36.23 -25.23 -1.33
N GLY A 441 36.89 -24.10 -1.59
CA GLY A 441 37.05 -23.50 -2.90
C GLY A 441 38.07 -24.24 -3.79
N GLY A 442 38.37 -23.66 -4.95
CA GLY A 442 39.25 -24.28 -5.97
C GLY A 442 38.58 -25.37 -6.82
N ARG A 443 37.25 -25.51 -6.70
CA ARG A 443 36.42 -26.41 -7.49
C ARG A 443 35.12 -25.72 -7.87
N SER A 444 34.58 -26.06 -9.04
CA SER A 444 33.21 -25.72 -9.39
C SER A 444 32.26 -26.78 -8.87
N TYR A 445 31.11 -26.33 -8.36
CA TYR A 445 30.06 -27.18 -7.82
C TYR A 445 28.78 -26.91 -8.60
N GLU A 446 28.32 -27.90 -9.35
CA GLU A 446 27.07 -27.83 -10.09
C GLU A 446 26.02 -28.70 -9.40
N GLN A 447 24.85 -28.14 -9.10
CA GLN A 447 23.74 -28.90 -8.54
C GLN A 447 23.27 -29.93 -9.57
N MET A 448 23.37 -31.21 -9.22
CA MET A 448 22.74 -32.25 -10.02
C MET A 448 21.24 -32.17 -9.80
N SER A 449 20.47 -32.07 -10.89
CA SER A 449 19.01 -32.17 -10.83
C SER A 449 18.63 -33.63 -10.56
N THR A 450 18.78 -34.08 -9.32
CA THR A 450 18.38 -35.44 -8.91
C THR A 450 16.90 -35.51 -8.53
N TYR A 451 16.17 -34.39 -8.55
CA TYR A 451 14.73 -34.37 -8.28
C TYR A 451 13.96 -33.59 -9.34
N VAL A 452 13.34 -34.33 -10.28
CA VAL A 452 12.29 -33.82 -11.17
C VAL A 452 10.96 -33.93 -10.43
N GLY A 453 10.80 -33.14 -9.36
CA GLY A 453 9.48 -32.86 -8.81
C GLY A 453 8.86 -31.70 -9.58
N PRO A 454 7.53 -31.67 -9.80
CA PRO A 454 6.89 -30.52 -10.44
C PRO A 454 7.09 -29.28 -9.55
N GLY A 455 8.03 -28.41 -9.93
CA GLY A 455 8.32 -27.14 -9.24
C GLY A 455 9.78 -26.78 -8.98
N SER A 456 10.77 -27.58 -9.41
CA SER A 456 12.19 -27.26 -9.17
C SER A 456 12.71 -26.18 -10.13
N GLN A 457 13.35 -25.15 -9.56
CA GLN A 457 14.13 -24.04 -10.18
C GLN A 457 13.38 -22.73 -10.46
N GLY A 458 13.22 -21.92 -9.41
CA GLY A 458 13.36 -20.48 -9.54
C GLY A 458 14.81 -20.07 -9.20
N PRO A 459 15.38 -19.01 -9.81
CA PRO A 459 16.64 -18.46 -9.35
C PRO A 459 16.53 -18.12 -7.86
N ALA A 460 17.52 -18.56 -7.08
CA ALA A 460 17.56 -18.34 -5.64
C ALA A 460 17.27 -16.86 -5.35
N ALA A 461 16.17 -16.59 -4.63
CA ALA A 461 15.95 -15.27 -4.08
C ALA A 461 17.12 -14.93 -3.13
N PRO A 462 17.65 -13.69 -3.11
CA PRO A 462 18.67 -13.31 -2.15
C PRO A 462 18.11 -13.53 -0.73
N ALA A 463 18.74 -14.44 0.01
CA ALA A 463 18.26 -14.90 1.31
C ALA A 463 18.41 -13.81 2.37
N THR A 464 17.30 -13.43 3.03
CA THR A 464 17.27 -12.65 4.28
C THR A 464 17.38 -13.53 5.54
N ALA A 465 17.40 -14.85 5.40
CA ALA A 465 17.63 -15.73 6.53
C ALA A 465 19.12 -15.73 6.89
N PRO A 466 19.50 -15.45 8.15
CA PRO A 466 20.90 -15.41 8.58
C PRO A 466 21.63 -16.69 8.18
N SER A 467 22.79 -16.56 7.54
CA SER A 467 23.73 -17.67 7.35
C SER A 467 24.45 -17.87 8.68
N PHE A 468 24.39 -19.06 9.25
CA PHE A 468 25.01 -19.34 10.55
C PHE A 468 26.47 -19.72 10.43
N PHE A 469 26.86 -20.36 9.33
CA PHE A 469 28.26 -20.43 8.94
C PHE A 469 28.62 -19.15 8.17
N PRO A 470 29.52 -18.30 8.69
CA PRO A 470 30.18 -17.34 7.83
C PRO A 470 30.96 -18.15 6.79
N VAL A 471 30.82 -17.81 5.50
CA VAL A 471 31.59 -18.46 4.44
C VAL A 471 33.06 -18.07 4.63
N PRO A 472 33.96 -18.97 5.03
CA PRO A 472 35.34 -18.59 5.28
C PRO A 472 36.02 -18.19 3.95
N PRO A 473 37.08 -17.36 3.99
CA PRO A 473 37.89 -17.09 2.81
C PRO A 473 38.36 -18.40 2.16
N GLY A 474 38.18 -18.50 0.84
CA GLY A 474 38.53 -19.71 0.09
C GLY A 474 37.49 -20.82 0.14
N PHE A 475 36.27 -20.57 0.61
CA PHE A 475 35.13 -21.50 0.52
C PHE A 475 34.06 -20.97 -0.44
N ALA A 476 33.25 -21.87 -0.98
CA ALA A 476 32.07 -21.56 -1.78
C ALA A 476 30.80 -22.00 -1.04
N MET A 477 29.70 -21.28 -1.27
CA MET A 477 28.38 -21.62 -0.74
C MET A 477 27.47 -22.07 -1.88
N VAL A 478 26.89 -23.26 -1.73
CA VAL A 478 25.82 -23.78 -2.58
C VAL A 478 24.52 -23.74 -1.81
N GLN A 479 23.48 -23.16 -2.39
CA GLN A 479 22.15 -23.10 -1.78
C GLN A 479 21.12 -23.75 -2.70
N ALA A 480 20.32 -24.64 -2.14
CA ALA A 480 19.19 -25.27 -2.81
C ALA A 480 17.93 -25.09 -1.95
N SER A 481 16.80 -24.88 -2.59
CA SER A 481 15.49 -24.78 -1.94
C SER A 481 14.44 -25.44 -2.81
N TRP A 482 13.61 -26.28 -2.21
CA TRP A 482 12.50 -26.92 -2.89
C TRP A 482 11.36 -27.18 -1.92
N SER A 483 10.18 -27.34 -2.50
CA SER A 483 9.04 -27.83 -1.76
C SER A 483 9.00 -29.35 -1.85
N ALA A 484 8.87 -30.00 -0.70
CA ALA A 484 8.60 -31.42 -0.58
C ALA A 484 7.30 -31.57 0.22
N LEU A 485 6.58 -32.67 0.09
CA LEU A 485 5.61 -33.09 1.12
C LEU A 485 6.02 -34.48 1.57
N SER A 486 7.31 -34.60 1.88
CA SER A 486 7.95 -35.88 2.13
C SER A 486 8.47 -35.94 3.55
N ALA A 487 8.23 -37.08 4.18
CA ALA A 487 8.90 -37.50 5.41
C ALA A 487 10.36 -37.91 5.15
N ALA A 488 10.74 -38.18 3.91
CA ALA A 488 12.11 -38.54 3.52
C ALA A 488 12.55 -37.63 2.36
N PRO A 489 13.00 -36.40 2.63
CA PRO A 489 13.50 -35.52 1.58
C PRO A 489 14.73 -36.17 0.90
N PRO A 490 14.82 -36.13 -0.44
CA PRO A 490 15.93 -36.73 -1.17
C PRO A 490 17.25 -35.99 -0.86
N PRO A 491 18.40 -36.68 -0.95
CA PRO A 491 19.68 -36.04 -0.70
C PRO A 491 20.02 -34.99 -1.78
N LEU A 492 20.79 -33.96 -1.42
CA LEU A 492 21.26 -32.96 -2.38
C LEU A 492 22.46 -33.52 -3.16
N GLY A 493 22.31 -33.70 -4.47
CA GLY A 493 23.38 -34.14 -5.36
C GLY A 493 24.16 -32.96 -5.94
N LEU A 494 25.49 -33.07 -5.96
CA LEU A 494 26.41 -32.09 -6.53
C LEU A 494 27.45 -32.78 -7.41
N ARG A 495 27.69 -32.23 -8.59
CA ARG A 495 28.82 -32.59 -9.42
C ARG A 495 29.96 -31.62 -9.11
N THR A 496 31.12 -32.16 -8.77
CA THR A 496 32.32 -31.38 -8.49
C THR A 496 33.26 -31.49 -9.68
N GLU A 497 33.75 -30.36 -10.18
CA GLU A 497 34.82 -30.33 -11.17
C GLU A 497 36.00 -29.51 -10.65
N THR A 498 37.19 -30.05 -10.84
CA THR A 498 38.44 -29.39 -10.45
C THR A 498 38.65 -28.21 -11.39
N GLU A 499 38.76 -27.00 -10.83
CA GLU A 499 39.00 -25.83 -11.65
C GLU A 499 40.37 -25.99 -12.30
N LYS A 500 40.40 -26.20 -13.62
CA LYS A 500 41.66 -26.25 -14.36
C LYS A 500 42.26 -24.86 -14.26
N GLU A 501 43.29 -24.73 -13.42
CA GLU A 501 44.11 -23.55 -13.33
C GLU A 501 44.46 -23.14 -14.76
N LYS A 502 43.93 -22.00 -15.20
CA LYS A 502 44.32 -21.42 -16.49
C LYS A 502 45.81 -21.16 -16.35
N ARG A 503 46.64 -22.08 -16.86
CA ARG A 503 48.05 -21.83 -17.08
C ARG A 503 48.11 -20.52 -17.86
N GLU A 504 48.50 -19.45 -17.18
CA GLU A 504 48.83 -18.21 -17.85
C GLU A 504 49.98 -18.56 -18.79
N TRP A 505 49.70 -18.51 -20.10
CA TRP A 505 50.71 -18.67 -21.12
C TRP A 505 51.59 -17.43 -21.01
N PHE A 506 52.74 -17.58 -20.35
CA PHE A 506 53.84 -16.61 -20.42
C PHE A 506 54.56 -16.71 -21.76
#